data_AF-A0A7S0T8Z8-F1
#
_entry.id   AF-A0A7S0T8Z8-F1
#
_cell.length_a   1.000
_cell.length_b   1.000
_cell.length_c   1.000
_cell.angle_alpha   90.00
_cell.angle_beta   90.00
_cell.angle_gamma   90.00
#
_symmetry.space_group_name_H-M   'P 1'
#
loop_
_entity.id
_entity.type
_entity.pdbx_description
1 polymer ?
#
loop_
_entity_poly.entity_id
_entity_poly.type
_entity_poly.pdbx_seq_one_letter_code
_entity_poly.pdbx_strand_id
1 'polypeptide(L)'
;RRQPGGYMVLLDGFSKVPYCSTEGRALMSMDVASYRSGTSPRSIAERIEDNNCPLPSDIRPYRTMTYVDTYIKIFYFPSKDALEWIKANYKQYHRHHVISLVSNDRDARKLTNQVMRCYSGKGGAETIRI
;
A
#
# COMPACT_ATOMS: atom_id res chain seq x y z
N ARG A 1 -13.01 13.02 -11.39
CA ARG A 1 -12.01 12.66 -10.34
C ARG A 1 -12.20 11.20 -9.99
N ARG A 2 -11.22 10.31 -10.20
CA ARG A 2 -11.30 8.90 -9.78
C ARG A 2 -11.07 8.85 -8.27
N GLN A 3 -12.03 8.35 -7.50
CA GLN A 3 -11.81 8.13 -6.07
C GLN A 3 -10.74 7.02 -5.89
N PRO A 4 -9.78 7.19 -4.96
CA PRO A 4 -8.84 6.12 -4.66
C PRO A 4 -9.60 4.94 -4.03
N GLY A 5 -9.42 3.74 -4.59
CA GLY A 5 -9.99 2.53 -3.99
C GLY A 5 -9.43 2.27 -2.58
N GLY A 6 -10.19 1.64 -1.69
CA GLY A 6 -9.82 1.58 -0.27
C GLY A 6 -8.47 0.91 0.05
N TYR A 7 -8.00 -0.01 -0.79
CA TYR A 7 -6.64 -0.57 -0.69
C TYR A 7 -5.53 0.48 -0.88
N MET A 8 -5.76 1.49 -1.72
CA MET A 8 -4.82 2.60 -1.88
C MET A 8 -4.73 3.43 -0.60
N VAL A 9 -5.88 3.74 0.01
CA VAL A 9 -5.96 4.52 1.26
C VAL A 9 -5.32 3.76 2.42
N LEU A 10 -5.53 2.45 2.52
CA LEU A 10 -4.87 1.59 3.51
C LEU A 10 -3.35 1.68 3.37
N LEU A 11 -2.83 1.54 2.15
CA LEU A 11 -1.39 1.60 1.93
C LEU A 11 -0.82 3.00 2.19
N ASP A 12 -1.55 4.06 1.81
CA ASP A 12 -1.17 5.44 2.13
C ASP A 12 -1.01 5.63 3.64
N GLY A 13 -1.91 5.04 4.44
CA GLY A 13 -1.82 5.01 5.91
C GLY A 13 -0.59 4.25 6.40
N PHE A 14 -0.42 2.99 5.99
CA PHE A 14 0.71 2.16 6.42
C PHE A 14 2.07 2.76 6.05
N SER A 15 2.18 3.37 4.87
CA SER A 15 3.44 3.97 4.41
C SER A 15 3.92 5.14 5.28
N LYS A 16 3.04 5.76 6.06
CA LYS A 16 3.38 6.86 6.97
C LYS A 16 3.95 6.38 8.30
N VAL A 17 3.91 5.08 8.58
CA VAL A 17 4.47 4.52 9.81
C VAL A 17 6.00 4.46 9.70
N PRO A 18 6.75 5.24 10.52
CA PRO A 18 8.20 5.41 10.35
C PRO A 18 9.02 4.23 10.88
N TYR A 19 8.48 3.48 11.85
CA TYR A 19 9.06 2.25 12.36
C TYR A 19 7.92 1.29 12.66
N CYS A 20 7.98 0.10 12.09
CA CYS A 20 7.01 -0.95 12.34
C CYS A 20 7.75 -2.22 12.76
N SER A 21 7.35 -2.83 13.86
CA SER A 21 7.90 -4.12 14.28
C SER A 21 7.33 -5.26 13.43
N THR A 22 7.84 -6.47 13.62
CA THR A 22 7.31 -7.66 12.95
C THR A 22 5.86 -7.92 13.38
N GLU A 23 5.56 -7.74 14.66
CA GLU A 23 4.21 -7.86 15.22
C GLU A 23 3.29 -6.77 14.66
N GLY A 24 3.77 -5.52 14.57
CA GLY A 24 3.02 -4.43 13.96
C GLY A 24 2.67 -4.71 12.51
N ARG A 25 3.61 -5.27 11.73
CA ARG A 25 3.35 -5.68 10.34
C ARG A 25 2.37 -6.85 10.26
N ALA A 26 2.41 -7.78 11.20
CA ALA A 26 1.44 -8.86 11.26
C ALA A 26 0.01 -8.32 11.50
N LEU A 27 -0.12 -7.30 12.36
CA LEU A 27 -1.38 -6.59 12.56
C LEU A 27 -1.82 -5.84 11.29
N MET A 28 -0.91 -5.18 10.56
CA MET A 28 -1.25 -4.59 9.26
C MET A 28 -1.79 -5.63 8.26
N SER A 29 -1.20 -6.82 8.21
CA SER A 29 -1.72 -7.92 7.38
C SER A 29 -3.11 -8.38 7.84
N MET A 30 -3.37 -8.40 9.15
CA MET A 30 -4.68 -8.69 9.72
C MET A 30 -5.72 -7.62 9.36
N ASP A 31 -5.34 -6.34 9.39
CA ASP A 31 -6.19 -5.23 8.97
C ASP A 31 -6.59 -5.35 7.49
N VAL A 32 -5.64 -5.72 6.63
CA VAL A 32 -5.91 -5.96 5.20
C VAL A 32 -6.87 -7.13 5.00
N ALA A 33 -6.70 -8.23 5.76
CA ALA A 33 -7.59 -9.38 5.70
C ALA A 33 -9.01 -9.02 6.18
N SER A 34 -9.11 -8.30 7.30
CA SER A 34 -10.37 -7.80 7.88
C SER A 34 -11.08 -6.82 6.95
N TYR A 35 -10.33 -5.94 6.28
CA TYR A 35 -10.89 -5.04 5.28
C TYR A 35 -11.44 -5.82 4.09
N ARG A 36 -10.69 -6.79 3.56
CA ARG A 36 -11.14 -7.63 2.44
C ARG A 36 -12.40 -8.42 2.80
N SER A 37 -12.42 -9.04 3.98
CA SER A 37 -13.59 -9.81 4.41
C SER A 37 -14.78 -8.88 4.65
N GLY A 38 -14.58 -7.70 5.23
CA GLY A 38 -15.65 -6.73 5.49
C GLY A 38 -16.22 -6.04 4.26
N THR A 39 -15.45 -5.96 3.16
CA THR A 39 -15.83 -5.27 1.91
C THR A 39 -16.11 -6.22 0.74
N SER A 40 -16.13 -7.53 0.99
CA SER A 40 -16.48 -8.49 -0.05
C SER A 40 -17.96 -8.33 -0.46
N PRO A 41 -18.32 -8.55 -1.75
CA PRO A 41 -19.71 -8.47 -2.19
C PRO A 41 -20.67 -9.34 -1.38
N ARG A 42 -20.20 -10.52 -0.96
CA ARG A 42 -20.95 -11.44 -0.09
C ARG A 42 -21.24 -10.81 1.28
N SER A 43 -20.22 -10.25 1.91
CA SER A 43 -20.36 -9.63 3.23
C SER A 43 -21.22 -8.36 3.20
N ILE A 44 -21.24 -7.67 2.06
CA ILE A 44 -22.15 -6.54 1.83
C ILE A 44 -23.58 -7.08 1.64
N ALA A 45 -23.77 -8.13 0.84
CA ALA A 45 -25.06 -8.78 0.63
C ALA A 45 -25.69 -9.25 1.95
N GLU A 46 -24.90 -9.91 2.81
CA GLU A 46 -25.37 -10.41 4.12
C GLU A 46 -25.79 -9.29 5.09
N ARG A 47 -25.33 -8.04 4.87
CA ARG A 47 -25.70 -6.88 5.70
C ARG A 47 -26.85 -6.06 5.14
N ILE A 48 -27.21 -6.26 3.88
CA ILE A 48 -28.35 -5.59 3.27
C ILE A 48 -29.60 -6.34 3.72
N GLU A 49 -30.34 -5.74 4.65
CA GLU A 49 -31.61 -6.30 5.16
C GLU A 49 -32.75 -6.20 4.13
N ASP A 50 -32.62 -5.30 3.14
CA ASP A 50 -33.63 -5.03 2.12
C ASP A 50 -33.34 -5.80 0.81
N ASN A 51 -34.15 -6.82 0.53
CA ASN A 51 -34.05 -7.65 -0.66
C ASN A 51 -34.29 -6.89 -1.98
N ASN A 52 -34.76 -5.64 -1.94
CA ASN A 52 -34.97 -4.82 -3.14
C ASN A 52 -33.75 -3.96 -3.53
N CYS A 53 -32.67 -3.93 -2.75
CA CYS A 53 -31.47 -3.20 -3.12
C CYS A 53 -30.62 -3.98 -4.13
N PRO A 54 -30.28 -3.40 -5.30
CA PRO A 54 -29.37 -4.06 -6.24
C PRO A 54 -27.99 -4.19 -5.59
N LEU A 55 -27.43 -5.40 -5.65
CA LEU A 55 -26.06 -5.64 -5.23
C LEU A 55 -25.12 -4.68 -5.98
N PRO A 56 -24.08 -4.13 -5.31
CA PRO A 56 -23.05 -3.40 -5.99
C PRO A 56 -22.53 -4.24 -7.16
N SER A 57 -22.43 -3.64 -8.34
CA SER A 57 -21.82 -4.27 -9.51
C SER A 57 -20.42 -4.77 -9.17
N ASP A 58 -19.89 -5.74 -9.92
CA ASP A 58 -18.51 -6.24 -9.73
C ASP A 58 -17.49 -5.10 -9.95
N ILE A 59 -17.22 -4.33 -8.90
CA ILE A 59 -16.27 -3.24 -8.90
C ILE A 59 -14.90 -3.90 -8.83
N ARG A 60 -14.16 -3.86 -9.95
CA ARG A 60 -12.75 -4.23 -9.98
C ARG A 60 -11.92 -3.02 -9.55
N PRO A 61 -11.45 -2.97 -8.29
CA PRO A 61 -10.69 -1.83 -7.84
C PRO A 61 -9.37 -1.74 -8.59
N TYR A 62 -8.94 -0.51 -8.91
CA TYR A 62 -7.65 -0.26 -9.57
C TYR A 62 -6.46 -0.87 -8.81
N ARG A 63 -6.55 -0.96 -7.49
CA ARG A 63 -5.61 -1.66 -6.62
C ARG A 63 -6.36 -2.68 -5.79
N THR A 64 -5.80 -3.88 -5.71
CA THR A 64 -6.35 -5.02 -4.99
C THR A 64 -5.62 -5.24 -3.67
N MET A 65 -6.09 -6.21 -2.88
CA MET A 65 -5.41 -6.66 -1.66
C MET A 65 -3.93 -7.00 -1.90
N THR A 66 -3.60 -7.63 -3.03
CA THR A 66 -2.23 -8.07 -3.33
C THR A 66 -1.25 -6.89 -3.42
N TYR A 67 -1.72 -5.71 -3.82
CA TYR A 67 -0.90 -4.50 -3.88
C TYR A 67 -0.40 -4.09 -2.48
N VAL A 68 -1.27 -4.15 -1.47
CA VAL A 68 -0.96 -3.81 -0.08
C VAL A 68 -0.21 -4.94 0.61
N ASP A 69 -0.66 -6.18 0.40
CA ASP A 69 -0.06 -7.37 1.01
C ASP A 69 1.39 -7.56 0.59
N THR A 70 1.69 -7.36 -0.71
CA THR A 70 3.08 -7.44 -1.20
C THR A 70 3.96 -6.33 -0.61
N TYR A 71 3.41 -5.13 -0.41
CA TYR A 71 4.12 -4.05 0.25
C TYR A 71 4.47 -4.39 1.70
N ILE A 72 3.56 -5.01 2.45
CA ILE A 72 3.83 -5.41 3.84
C ILE A 72 4.86 -6.55 3.88
N LYS A 73 4.75 -7.51 2.96
CA LYS A 73 5.61 -8.70 2.89
C LYS A 73 7.07 -8.37 2.63
N ILE A 74 7.38 -7.30 1.92
CA ILE A 74 8.76 -6.99 1.56
C ILE A 74 9.66 -6.76 2.78
N PHE A 75 9.09 -6.27 3.88
CA PHE A 75 9.81 -6.02 5.13
C PHE A 75 10.21 -7.30 5.88
N TYR A 76 9.77 -8.47 5.43
CA TYR A 76 10.16 -9.76 5.98
C TYR A 76 11.32 -10.41 5.20
N PHE A 77 11.71 -9.83 4.05
CA PHE A 77 12.84 -10.31 3.27
C PHE A 77 14.15 -9.63 3.69
N PRO A 78 15.31 -10.27 3.47
CA PRO A 78 16.61 -9.63 3.67
C PRO A 78 16.75 -8.36 2.82
N SER A 79 17.50 -7.38 3.32
CA SER A 79 17.66 -6.06 2.68
C SER A 79 18.06 -6.15 1.21
N LYS A 80 18.97 -7.07 0.87
CA LYS A 80 19.42 -7.27 -0.52
C LYS A 80 18.26 -7.62 -1.46
N ASP A 81 17.46 -8.61 -1.08
CA ASP A 81 16.35 -9.13 -1.89
C ASP A 81 15.21 -8.10 -1.96
N ALA A 82 14.94 -7.42 -0.83
CA ALA A 82 13.98 -6.32 -0.77
C ALA A 82 14.37 -5.18 -1.73
N LEU A 83 15.64 -4.75 -1.73
CA LEU A 83 16.11 -3.68 -2.62
C LEU A 83 16.08 -4.08 -4.10
N GLU A 84 16.43 -5.33 -4.43
CA GLU A 84 16.31 -5.85 -5.80
C GLU A 84 14.85 -5.86 -6.26
N TRP A 85 13.93 -6.31 -5.41
CA TRP A 85 12.50 -6.26 -5.70
C TRP A 85 12.01 -4.82 -5.89
N ILE A 86 12.42 -3.88 -5.02
CA ILE A 86 12.02 -2.46 -5.13
C ILE A 86 12.46 -1.89 -6.46
N LYS A 87 13.70 -2.15 -6.89
CA LYS A 87 14.22 -1.70 -8.20
C LYS A 87 13.40 -2.22 -9.38
N ALA A 88 12.91 -3.45 -9.30
CA ALA A 88 12.07 -4.04 -10.35
C ALA A 88 10.62 -3.50 -10.34
N ASN A 89 10.09 -3.14 -9.17
CA ASN A 89 8.65 -2.89 -8.98
C ASN A 89 8.25 -1.45 -8.63
N TYR A 90 9.20 -0.54 -8.36
CA TYR A 90 8.90 0.82 -7.84
C TYR A 90 7.89 1.63 -8.69
N LYS A 91 7.84 1.42 -10.01
CA LYS A 91 6.90 2.11 -10.91
C LYS A 91 5.44 1.74 -10.64
N GLN A 92 5.19 0.61 -9.99
CA GLN A 92 3.86 0.16 -9.63
C GLN A 92 3.32 0.86 -8.39
N TYR A 93 4.17 1.55 -7.63
CA TYR A 93 3.83 2.19 -6.36
C TYR A 93 3.93 3.72 -6.46
N HIS A 94 3.19 4.41 -5.61
CA HIS A 94 3.33 5.87 -5.50
C HIS A 94 4.68 6.24 -4.87
N ARG A 95 5.18 7.43 -5.22
CA ARG A 95 6.49 7.92 -4.79
C ARG A 95 6.70 7.81 -3.28
N HIS A 96 5.72 8.23 -2.48
CA HIS A 96 5.85 8.19 -1.01
C HIS A 96 5.85 6.76 -0.45
N HIS A 97 5.16 5.81 -1.08
CA HIS A 97 5.27 4.39 -0.74
C HIS A 97 6.70 3.88 -0.95
N VAL A 98 7.28 4.18 -2.11
CA VAL A 98 8.65 3.76 -2.44
C VAL A 98 9.66 4.39 -1.48
N ILE A 99 9.50 5.67 -1.14
CA ILE A 99 10.36 6.35 -0.16
C ILE A 99 10.27 5.66 1.21
N SER A 100 9.07 5.26 1.64
CA SER A 100 8.86 4.56 2.92
C SER A 100 9.54 3.19 2.94
N LEU A 101 9.44 2.42 1.84
CA LEU A 101 10.13 1.13 1.69
C LEU A 101 11.65 1.28 1.87
N VAL A 102 12.24 2.27 1.20
CA VAL A 102 13.69 2.47 1.19
C VAL A 102 14.18 3.13 2.47
N SER A 103 13.35 3.89 3.18
CA SER A 103 13.73 4.54 4.44
C SER A 103 13.72 3.59 5.63
N ASN A 104 12.89 2.55 5.58
CA ASN A 104 12.76 1.55 6.66
C ASN A 104 13.83 0.45 6.61
N ASP A 105 14.53 0.31 5.49
CA ASP A 105 15.60 -0.68 5.33
C ASP A 105 16.91 -0.14 5.92
N ARG A 106 17.49 -0.89 6.87
CA ARG A 106 18.70 -0.48 7.63
C ARG A 106 19.94 -0.35 6.74
N ASP A 107 20.03 -1.13 5.67
CA ASP A 107 21.16 -1.12 4.73
C ASP A 107 20.92 -0.14 3.57
N ALA A 108 19.68 0.32 3.43
CA ALA A 108 19.28 1.19 2.34
C ALA A 108 19.66 2.66 2.51
N ARG A 109 20.33 3.12 3.59
CA ARG A 109 20.72 4.55 3.74
C ARG A 109 21.37 5.16 2.48
N LYS A 110 22.20 4.39 1.76
CA LYS A 110 22.79 4.81 0.48
C LYS A 110 21.76 4.84 -0.67
N LEU A 111 20.83 3.87 -0.69
CA LEU A 111 19.76 3.79 -1.67
C LEU A 111 18.67 4.85 -1.43
N THR A 112 18.35 5.19 -0.19
CA THR A 112 17.42 6.28 0.19
C THR A 112 17.89 7.58 -0.44
N ASN A 113 19.18 7.91 -0.30
CA ASN A 113 19.75 9.11 -0.90
C ASN A 113 19.71 9.08 -2.44
N GLN A 114 19.95 7.93 -3.06
CA GLN A 114 19.88 7.77 -4.51
C GLN A 114 18.43 7.92 -5.02
N VAL A 115 17.47 7.27 -4.38
CA VAL A 115 16.04 7.33 -4.69
C VAL A 115 15.52 8.76 -4.50
N MET A 116 15.86 9.39 -3.38
CA MET A 116 15.53 10.80 -3.13
C MET A 116 16.13 11.73 -4.20
N ARG A 117 17.36 11.49 -4.66
CA ARG A 117 17.96 12.25 -5.79
C ARG A 117 17.21 12.05 -7.10
N CYS A 118 16.85 10.81 -7.46
CA CYS A 118 16.04 10.52 -8.66
C CYS A 118 14.68 11.23 -8.63
N TYR A 119 14.12 11.40 -7.44
CA TYR A 119 12.84 12.04 -7.23
C TYR A 119 12.92 13.58 -7.07
N SER A 120 14.05 14.12 -6.60
CA SER A 120 14.32 15.56 -6.52
C SER A 120 14.69 16.17 -7.89
N GLY A 121 15.21 15.37 -8.82
CA GLY A 121 15.49 15.80 -10.19
C GLY A 121 14.24 15.98 -11.08
N LYS A 122 13.05 15.60 -10.60
CA LYS A 122 11.76 15.85 -11.28
C LYS A 122 11.02 16.95 -10.53
N GLY A 123 11.31 18.21 -10.89
CA GLY A 123 10.61 19.39 -10.40
C GLY A 123 9.12 19.30 -10.69
N GLY A 124 8.33 19.14 -9.63
CA GLY A 124 6.89 18.94 -9.71
C GLY A 124 6.36 18.29 -8.44
N ALA A 125 6.76 18.83 -7.29
CA ALA A 125 6.12 18.50 -6.02
C ALA A 125 4.78 19.24 -5.96
N GLU A 126 3.76 18.72 -6.65
CA GLU A 126 2.38 19.04 -6.30
C GLU A 126 2.08 18.34 -4.98
N THR A 127 2.46 19.02 -3.91
CA THR A 127 2.03 18.68 -2.56
C THR A 127 0.56 19.03 -2.53
N ILE A 128 -0.33 18.06 -2.75
CA ILE A 128 -1.74 18.24 -2.41
C ILE A 128 -1.80 18.36 -0.90
N ARG A 129 -1.84 19.61 -0.42
CA ARG A 129 -2.22 19.95 0.94
C ARG A 129 -3.65 19.42 1.16
N ILE A 130 -3.81 18.69 2.25
CA ILE A 130 -5.12 18.29 2.79
C ILE A 130 -5.85 19.55 3.24
#